data_AF-A0A2C9KP13-F1
#
_entry.id   AF-A0A2C9KP13-F1
#
_cell.length_a   1.000
_cell.length_b   1.000
_cell.length_c   1.000
_cell.angle_alpha   90.00
_cell.angle_beta   90.00
_cell.angle_gamma   90.00
#
_symmetry.space_group_name_H-M   'P 1'
#
loop_
_entity.id
_entity.type
_entity.pdbx_description
1 polymer ?
#
loop_
_entity_poly.entity_id
_entity_poly.type
_entity_poly.pdbx_seq_one_letter_code
_entity_poly.pdbx_strand_id
1 'polypeptide(L)' 'MCDMETAMCLCCTRVSVDVIFAAVLNTNSQGILAITRGGQVITVDLKKDGFISFLREQVKTAYRANRFEQVICQ' A
#
# COMPACT_ATOMS: atom_id res chain seq x y z
N MET A 1 3.57 -4.03 1.90
CA MET A 1 3.93 -2.70 1.36
C MET A 1 5.21 -2.23 2.01
N CYS A 2 6.18 -1.84 1.19
CA CYS A 2 7.49 -1.41 1.67
C CYS A 2 7.82 -0.02 1.14
N ASP A 3 8.62 0.73 1.90
CA ASP A 3 9.27 1.93 1.42
C ASP A 3 10.35 1.55 0.40
N MET A 4 10.27 2.09 -0.82
CA MET A 4 11.22 1.74 -1.89
C MET A 4 12.63 2.30 -1.61
N GLU A 5 12.75 3.42 -0.91
CA GLU A 5 14.04 4.06 -0.63
C GLU A 5 14.84 3.31 0.44
N THR A 6 14.15 2.79 1.47
CA THR A 6 14.80 2.17 2.64
C THR A 6 14.57 0.67 2.76
N ALA A 7 13.79 0.07 1.85
CA ALA A 7 13.30 -1.31 1.91
C ALA A 7 12.52 -1.68 3.20
N MET A 8 12.13 -0.69 4.01
CA MET A 8 11.40 -0.92 5.26
C MET A 8 10.00 -1.47 4.97
N CYS A 9 9.60 -2.54 5.66
CA CYS A 9 8.21 -2.98 5.66
C CYS A 9 7.33 -1.99 6.43
N LEU A 10 6.34 -1.42 5.74
CA LEU A 10 5.42 -0.42 6.29
C LEU A 10 4.09 -1.06 6.71
N CYS A 11 3.59 -2.02 5.93
CA CYS A 11 2.34 -2.72 6.21
C CYS A 11 2.38 -4.14 5.64
N CYS A 12 1.94 -5.11 6.42
CA CYS A 12 1.76 -6.50 5.99
C CYS A 12 0.39 -6.99 6.46
N THR A 13 -0.50 -7.27 5.51
CA THR A 13 -1.84 -7.78 5.79
C THR A 13 -2.27 -8.75 4.71
N ARG A 14 -3.16 -9.68 5.07
CA ARG A 14 -3.73 -10.65 4.14
C ARG A 14 -4.88 -10.00 3.38
N VAL A 15 -4.72 -9.82 2.07
CA VAL A 15 -5.75 -9.23 1.18
C VAL A 15 -6.63 -10.26 0.48
N SER A 16 -6.20 -11.52 0.42
CA SER A 16 -6.96 -12.63 -0.14
C SER A 16 -6.61 -13.93 0.59
N VAL A 17 -7.59 -14.82 0.74
CA VAL A 17 -7.36 -16.21 1.18
C VAL A 17 -6.98 -17.10 0.00
N ASP A 18 -7.43 -16.74 -1.20
CA ASP A 18 -7.13 -17.44 -2.45
C ASP A 18 -5.87 -16.89 -3.12
N VAL A 19 -5.22 -17.72 -3.92
CA VAL A 19 -3.97 -17.40 -4.63
C VAL A 19 -4.25 -16.33 -5.68
N ILE A 20 -3.55 -15.21 -5.56
CA ILE A 20 -3.42 -14.21 -6.62
C ILE A 20 -2.39 -14.74 -7.61
N PHE A 21 -2.82 -14.99 -8.86
CA PHE A 21 -1.94 -15.59 -9.87
C PHE A 21 -1.43 -14.58 -10.91
N ALA A 22 -2.07 -13.43 -11.03
CA ALA A 22 -1.63 -12.33 -11.88
C ALA A 22 -1.95 -10.97 -11.23
N ALA A 23 -1.06 -10.01 -11.45
CA ALA A 23 -1.21 -8.64 -10.98
C ALA A 23 -0.53 -7.66 -11.94
N VAL A 24 -1.07 -6.45 -12.02
CA VAL A 24 -0.57 -5.34 -12.83
C VAL A 24 -0.68 -4.03 -12.06
N LEU A 25 0.01 -2.99 -12.54
CA LEU A 25 -0.15 -1.63 -12.05
C LEU A 25 -1.54 -1.10 -12.40
N ASN A 26 -2.29 -0.61 -11.41
CA ASN A 26 -3.50 0.15 -11.66
C ASN A 26 -3.13 1.61 -11.96
N THR A 27 -3.14 2.01 -13.23
CA THR A 27 -2.70 3.36 -13.64
C THR A 27 -3.59 4.48 -13.14
N ASN A 28 -4.85 4.19 -12.75
CA ASN A 28 -5.78 5.21 -12.25
C ASN A 28 -5.46 5.62 -10.82
N SER A 29 -5.12 4.65 -9.96
CA SER A 29 -4.85 4.85 -8.54
C SER A 29 -3.36 4.82 -8.18
N GLN A 30 -2.51 4.38 -9.12
CA GLN A 30 -1.10 4.03 -8.88
C GLN A 30 -0.93 2.89 -7.86
N GLY A 31 -1.95 2.04 -7.70
CA GLY A 31 -1.95 0.86 -6.84
C GLY A 31 -1.79 -0.45 -7.61
N ILE A 32 -2.24 -1.56 -7.02
CA ILE A 32 -2.17 -2.90 -7.61
C ILE A 32 -3.56 -3.33 -8.06
N LEU A 33 -3.68 -3.86 -9.28
CA LEU A 33 -4.86 -4.57 -9.76
C LEU A 33 -4.50 -6.05 -9.95
N ALA A 34 -5.24 -6.95 -9.31
CA ALA A 34 -4.90 -8.37 -9.23
C ALA A 34 -6.12 -9.27 -9.45
N ILE A 35 -5.89 -10.51 -9.87
CA ILE A 35 -6.92 -11.54 -10.02
C ILE A 35 -6.57 -12.81 -9.24
N THR A 36 -7.54 -13.34 -8.50
CA THR A 36 -7.43 -14.60 -7.76
C THR A 36 -7.81 -15.79 -8.64
N ARG A 37 -7.40 -17.01 -8.26
CA ARG A 37 -7.76 -18.24 -8.99
C ARG A 37 -9.27 -18.48 -9.05
N GLY A 38 -10.01 -18.04 -8.04
CA GLY A 38 -11.47 -18.05 -7.98
C GLY A 38 -12.15 -16.97 -8.85
N GLY A 39 -11.38 -16.16 -9.58
CA GLY A 39 -11.90 -15.15 -10.49
C GLY A 39 -12.25 -13.80 -9.84
N GLN A 40 -11.90 -13.59 -8.57
CA GLN A 40 -12.11 -12.30 -7.91
C GLN A 40 -11.06 -11.29 -8.38
N VAL A 41 -11.52 -10.11 -8.79
CA VAL A 41 -10.64 -8.95 -9.07
C VAL A 41 -10.47 -8.14 -7.79
N ILE A 42 -9.23 -7.89 -7.40
CA ILE A 42 -8.85 -7.17 -6.18
C ILE A 42 -8.02 -5.94 -6.57
N THR A 43 -8.33 -4.79 -5.99
CA THR A 43 -7.47 -3.61 -6.02
C THR A 43 -6.87 -3.36 -4.64
N VAL A 44 -5.61 -2.94 -4.62
CA VAL A 44 -4.93 -2.50 -3.39
C VAL A 44 -4.32 -1.14 -3.66
N ASP A 45 -4.89 -0.12 -3.02
CA ASP A 45 -4.55 1.28 -3.26
C ASP A 45 -4.12 1.97 -1.96
N LEU A 46 -3.30 3.02 -2.10
CA LEU A 46 -2.85 3.81 -0.96
C LEU A 46 -3.87 4.93 -0.66
N LYS A 47 -4.57 4.82 0.47
CA LYS A 47 -5.39 5.92 0.98
C LYS A 47 -4.50 6.96 1.65
N LYS A 48 -4.09 7.99 0.90
CA LYS A 48 -3.12 9.03 1.29
C LYS A 48 -3.26 9.52 2.74
N ASP A 49 -4.41 10.10 3.09
CA ASP A 49 -4.63 10.67 4.43
C ASP A 49 -4.56 9.61 5.54
N GLY A 50 -5.20 8.46 5.31
CA GLY A 50 -5.20 7.37 6.28
C GLY A 50 -3.83 6.72 6.46
N PHE A 51 -3.00 6.76 5.42
CA PHE A 51 -1.65 6.19 5.45
C PHE A 51 -0.69 7.00 6.33
N ILE A 52 -0.75 8.33 6.27
CA ILE A 52 0.10 9.18 7.13
C ILE A 52 -0.23 8.95 8.61
N SER A 53 -1.51 8.93 8.97
CA SER A 53 -1.94 8.62 10.34
C SER A 53 -1.47 7.23 10.77
N PHE A 54 -1.61 6.23 9.90
CA PHE A 54 -1.14 4.87 10.16
C PHE A 54 0.38 4.82 10.43
N LEU A 55 1.19 5.55 9.68
CA LEU A 55 2.65 5.60 9.91
C LEU A 55 3.01 6.24 11.26
N ARG A 56 2.27 7.28 11.68
CA ARG A 56 2.50 7.96 12.96
C ARG A 56 2.09 7.07 14.14
N GLU A 57 0.93 6.44 14.06
CA GLU A 57 0.30 5.76 15.19
C GLU A 57 0.72 4.28 15.32
N GLN A 58 0.76 3.55 14.20
CA GLN A 58 0.94 2.09 14.20
C GLN A 58 2.40 1.70 13.96
N VAL A 59 3.04 2.32 12.97
CA VAL A 59 4.46 2.05 12.65
C VAL A 59 5.41 2.82 13.58
N LYS A 60 4.90 3.88 14.23
CA LYS A 60 5.65 4.75 15.16
C LYS A 60 6.89 5.39 14.54
N THR A 61 6.80 5.75 13.26
CA THR A 61 7.91 6.37 12.51
C THR A 61 7.56 7.79 12.07
N ALA A 62 7.56 8.74 13.02
CA ALA A 62 7.17 10.13 12.78
C ALA A 62 8.00 10.83 11.68
N TYR A 63 9.33 10.65 11.68
CA TYR A 63 10.22 11.21 10.64
C TYR A 63 9.79 10.78 9.22
N ARG A 64 9.51 9.49 9.04
CA ARG A 64 9.07 8.95 7.75
C ARG A 64 7.67 9.43 7.39
N ALA A 65 6.75 9.49 8.36
CA ALA A 65 5.42 10.02 8.12
C ALA A 65 5.48 11.46 7.59
N ASN A 66 6.32 12.32 8.17
CA ASN A 66 6.51 13.69 7.70
C ASN A 66 7.11 13.74 6.29
N ARG A 67 8.09 12.87 5.99
CA ARG A 67 8.65 12.76 4.64
C ARG A 67 7.60 12.32 3.61
N PHE A 68 6.80 11.31 3.94
CA PHE A 68 5.73 10.83 3.06
C PHE A 68 4.62 11.87 2.88
N GLU A 69 4.27 12.62 3.92
CA GLU A 69 3.28 13.70 3.85
C GLU A 69 3.70 14.78 2.83
N GLN A 70 4.99 15.15 2.79
CA GLN A 70 5.53 16.12 1.82
C GLN A 70 5.45 15.67 0.36
N VAL A 71 5.48 14.37 0.10
CA VAL A 71 5.53 13.80 -1.27
C VAL A 71 4.14 13.36 -1.73
N ILE A 72 3.32 12.83 -0.82
CA ILE A 72 2.04 12.20 -1.15
C ILE A 72 0.88 13.19 -1.12
N CYS A 73 0.91 14.19 -0.23
CA CYS A 73 -0.19 15.14 -0.02
C CYS A 73 -0.02 16.48 -0.78
N GLN A 74 0.83 16.53 -1.79
CA GLN A 74 0.80 17.57 -2.83
C GLN A 74 -0.42 17.36 -3.74
#